data_AF-A0A830H5I9-F1
#
_entry.id   AF-A0A830H5I9-F1
#
_cell.length_a   1.000
_cell.length_b   1.000
_cell.length_c   1.000
_cell.angle_alpha   90.00
_cell.angle_beta   90.00
_cell.angle_gamma   90.00
#
_symmetry.space_group_name_H-M   'P 1'
#
loop_
_entity.id
_entity.type
_entity.pdbx_description
1 polymer ?
#
loop_
_entity_poly.entity_id
_entity_poly.type
_entity_poly.pdbx_seq_one_letter_code
_entity_poly.pdbx_strand_id
1 'polypeptide(L)'
;MNKASKTGWASPNWNWGYAVGDAHDLAMTTRSKLRTENARKTFLANLAAGSVDLEEVKMVFALTVQLANHRRQAGPLNDVLMRMAAVSYEGEDGPTLLASDIYAAISTMPNDDARQEFAATAQVKDAELAIGIALVTINFVEAGL
;
A
#
# COMPACT_ATOMS: atom_id res chain seq x y z
N MET A 1 -1.58 -7.66 -27.04
CA MET A 1 -2.14 -8.65 -26.08
C MET A 1 -1.39 -8.50 -24.78
N ASN A 2 -1.95 -7.77 -23.81
CA ASN A 2 -1.35 -7.65 -22.48
C ASN A 2 -1.43 -9.00 -21.77
N LYS A 3 -0.28 -9.53 -21.37
CA LYS A 3 -0.21 -10.65 -20.42
C LYS A 3 -0.75 -10.12 -19.09
N ALA A 4 -1.95 -10.52 -18.72
CA ALA A 4 -2.39 -10.40 -17.33
C ALA A 4 -1.27 -11.00 -16.45
N SER A 5 -0.79 -10.25 -15.45
CA SER A 5 0.17 -10.78 -14.49
C SER A 5 -0.43 -12.05 -13.90
N LYS A 6 0.33 -13.16 -13.92
CA LYS A 6 -0.14 -14.45 -13.41
C LYS A 6 -0.31 -14.48 -11.88
N THR A 7 0.00 -13.37 -11.22
CA THR A 7 0.07 -13.17 -9.76
C THR A 7 -0.21 -11.69 -9.48
N GLY A 8 -0.99 -11.38 -8.44
CA GLY A 8 -1.32 -9.99 -8.06
C GLY A 8 -2.84 -9.73 -8.02
N TRP A 9 -3.23 -8.46 -7.89
CA TRP A 9 -4.63 -8.06 -7.63
C TRP A 9 -5.64 -8.49 -8.71
N ALA A 10 -5.20 -8.65 -9.96
CA ALA A 10 -6.03 -9.16 -11.05
C ALA A 10 -6.08 -10.70 -11.16
N SER A 11 -5.34 -11.43 -10.32
CA SER A 11 -5.30 -12.90 -10.37
C SER A 11 -6.68 -13.49 -10.01
N PRO A 12 -7.18 -14.48 -10.76
CA PRO A 12 -8.42 -15.18 -10.41
C PRO A 12 -8.32 -15.90 -9.06
N ASN A 13 -7.10 -16.18 -8.58
CA ASN A 13 -6.85 -16.79 -7.28
C ASN A 13 -6.52 -15.78 -6.19
N TRP A 14 -6.55 -14.47 -6.48
CA TRP A 14 -6.17 -13.43 -5.51
C TRP A 14 -7.01 -13.51 -4.24
N ASN A 15 -8.34 -13.47 -4.39
CA ASN A 15 -9.29 -13.64 -3.29
C ASN A 15 -9.00 -12.75 -2.07
N TRP A 16 -8.82 -11.44 -2.28
CA TRP A 16 -8.63 -10.48 -1.18
C TRP A 16 -9.76 -10.59 -0.14
N GLY A 17 -9.39 -10.65 1.14
CA GLY A 17 -10.33 -10.76 2.26
C GLY A 17 -10.82 -12.19 2.56
N TYR A 18 -10.43 -13.19 1.76
CA TYR A 18 -10.73 -14.60 2.04
C TYR A 18 -9.60 -15.27 2.83
N ALA A 19 -9.94 -16.36 3.52
CA ALA A 19 -8.98 -17.18 4.27
C ALA A 19 -8.14 -18.11 3.39
N VAL A 20 -8.34 -18.07 2.06
CA VAL A 20 -7.67 -18.91 1.06
C VAL A 20 -7.38 -18.07 -0.18
N GLY A 21 -6.31 -18.40 -0.90
CA GLY A 21 -5.91 -17.74 -2.15
C GLY A 21 -4.58 -16.98 -2.04
N ASP A 22 -4.10 -16.50 -3.19
CA ASP A 22 -2.77 -15.89 -3.32
C ASP A 22 -2.61 -14.66 -2.41
N ALA A 23 -3.68 -13.87 -2.20
CA ALA A 23 -3.63 -12.71 -1.30
C ALA A 23 -3.42 -13.13 0.15
N HIS A 24 -4.03 -14.24 0.60
CA HIS A 24 -3.89 -14.73 1.96
C HIS A 24 -2.43 -15.16 2.24
N ASP A 25 -1.87 -15.95 1.33
CA ASP A 25 -0.51 -16.47 1.46
C ASP A 25 0.54 -15.35 1.41
N LEU A 26 0.35 -14.40 0.50
CA LEU A 26 1.21 -13.22 0.41
C LEU A 26 1.06 -12.33 1.65
N ALA A 27 -0.16 -12.11 2.16
CA ALA A 27 -0.39 -11.34 3.37
C ALA A 27 0.31 -11.96 4.59
N MET A 28 0.24 -13.28 4.75
CA MET A 28 0.93 -14.01 5.82
C MET A 28 2.45 -13.83 5.72
N THR A 29 3.00 -13.98 4.53
CA THR A 29 4.43 -13.79 4.27
C THR A 29 4.87 -12.36 4.57
N THR A 30 4.10 -11.36 4.12
CA THR A 30 4.36 -9.94 4.35
C THR A 30 4.30 -9.58 5.83
N ARG A 31 3.30 -10.05 6.58
CA ARG A 31 3.22 -9.86 8.04
C ARG A 31 4.44 -10.44 8.76
N SER A 32 4.89 -11.62 8.35
CA SER A 32 6.10 -12.24 8.91
C SER A 32 7.36 -11.41 8.60
N LYS A 33 7.53 -10.96 7.36
CA LYS A 33 8.67 -10.14 6.90
C LYS A 33 8.75 -8.80 7.63
N LEU A 34 7.61 -8.17 7.88
CA LEU A 34 7.50 -6.81 8.43
C LEU A 34 7.08 -6.77 9.90
N ARG A 35 7.29 -7.88 10.62
CA ARG A 35 6.89 -8.06 12.01
C ARG A 35 7.55 -7.05 12.96
N THR A 36 8.80 -6.66 12.70
CA THR A 36 9.56 -5.76 13.58
C THR A 36 9.53 -4.33 13.06
N GLU A 37 9.63 -3.37 13.99
CA GLU A 37 9.72 -1.93 13.66
C GLU A 37 10.90 -1.64 12.72
N ASN A 38 12.06 -2.25 12.99
CA ASN A 38 13.23 -2.09 12.14
C ASN A 38 12.98 -2.59 10.70
N ALA A 39 12.29 -3.73 10.54
CA ALA A 39 11.94 -4.23 9.20
C ALA A 39 11.01 -3.28 8.45
N ARG A 40 10.07 -2.63 9.14
CA ARG A 40 9.19 -1.61 8.56
C ARG A 40 9.94 -0.33 8.18
N LYS A 41 10.88 0.12 9.01
CA LYS A 41 11.79 1.24 8.68
C LYS A 41 12.63 0.92 7.45
N THR A 42 13.22 -0.28 7.39
CA THR A 42 13.99 -0.74 6.22
C THR A 42 13.11 -0.83 4.98
N PHE A 43 11.86 -1.29 5.11
CA PHE A 43 10.91 -1.31 4.01
C PHE A 43 10.64 0.10 3.46
N LEU A 44 10.34 1.08 4.30
CA LEU A 44 10.13 2.47 3.86
C LEU A 44 11.38 3.05 3.20
N ALA A 45 12.58 2.77 3.72
CA ALA A 45 13.83 3.21 3.09
C ALA A 45 14.03 2.58 1.70
N ASN A 46 13.77 1.28 1.56
CA ASN A 46 13.87 0.59 0.27
C ASN A 46 12.80 1.09 -0.71
N LEU A 47 11.59 1.37 -0.22
CA LEU A 47 10.52 1.97 -1.00
C LEU A 47 10.93 3.35 -1.50
N ALA A 48 11.42 4.22 -0.61
CA ALA A 48 11.92 5.54 -0.97
C ALA A 48 13.04 5.47 -2.03
N ALA A 49 13.88 4.43 -1.99
CA ALA A 49 14.94 4.17 -2.96
C ALA A 49 14.47 3.47 -4.25
N GLY A 50 13.17 3.18 -4.42
CA GLY A 50 12.63 2.51 -5.61
C GLY A 50 13.05 1.05 -5.76
N SER A 51 13.41 0.40 -4.65
CA SER A 51 13.90 -0.99 -4.62
C SER A 51 12.82 -2.01 -4.21
N VAL A 52 11.55 -1.61 -4.20
CA VAL A 52 10.40 -2.45 -3.84
C VAL A 52 9.43 -2.51 -5.01
N ASP A 53 8.96 -3.71 -5.34
CA ASP A 53 7.96 -3.94 -6.40
C ASP A 53 6.61 -3.32 -6.00
N LEU A 54 5.94 -2.64 -6.95
CA LEU A 54 4.66 -2.01 -6.74
C LEU A 54 3.59 -2.97 -6.19
N GLU A 55 3.57 -4.24 -6.60
CA GLU A 55 2.63 -5.24 -6.07
C GLU A 55 2.89 -5.54 -4.58
N GLU A 56 4.16 -5.57 -4.16
CA GLU A 56 4.52 -5.68 -2.74
C GLU A 56 4.10 -4.42 -1.97
N VAL A 57 4.31 -3.24 -2.56
CA VAL A 57 3.91 -1.95 -1.98
C VAL A 57 2.40 -1.85 -1.80
N LYS A 58 1.61 -2.25 -2.81
CA LYS A 58 0.15 -2.36 -2.76
C LYS A 58 -0.30 -3.32 -1.66
N MET A 59 0.36 -4.46 -1.49
CA MET A 59 0.04 -5.42 -0.42
C MET A 59 0.27 -4.81 0.97
N VAL A 60 1.43 -4.17 1.20
CA VAL A 60 1.73 -3.52 2.49
C VAL A 60 0.74 -2.40 2.79
N PHE A 61 0.39 -1.60 1.78
CA PHE A 61 -0.66 -0.58 1.89
C PHE A 61 -1.99 -1.19 2.33
N ALA A 62 -2.45 -2.22 1.64
CA ALA A 62 -3.74 -2.85 1.91
C ALA A 62 -3.84 -3.42 3.34
N LEU A 63 -2.79 -4.09 3.81
CA LEU A 63 -2.73 -4.60 5.18
C LEU A 63 -2.71 -3.49 6.22
N THR A 64 -1.96 -2.42 5.96
CA THR A 64 -1.87 -1.28 6.89
C THR A 64 -3.20 -0.54 6.97
N VAL A 65 -3.88 -0.33 5.85
CA VAL A 65 -5.23 0.27 5.80
C VAL A 65 -6.25 -0.63 6.50
N GLN A 66 -6.18 -1.95 6.33
CA GLN A 66 -7.05 -2.89 7.05
C GLN A 66 -6.86 -2.77 8.58
N LEU A 67 -5.62 -2.71 9.06
CA LEU A 67 -5.34 -2.51 10.48
C LEU A 67 -5.81 -1.13 10.97
N ALA A 68 -5.55 -0.07 10.21
CA ALA A 68 -6.00 1.28 10.52
C ALA A 68 -7.53 1.37 10.56
N ASN A 69 -8.26 0.64 9.70
CA ASN A 69 -9.71 0.53 9.75
C ASN A 69 -10.20 -0.09 11.06
N HIS A 70 -9.58 -1.18 11.51
CA HIS A 70 -9.91 -1.78 12.81
C HIS A 70 -9.72 -0.80 13.97
N ARG A 71 -8.80 0.16 13.83
CA ARG A 71 -8.52 1.24 14.78
C ARG A 71 -9.32 2.53 14.51
N ARG A 72 -10.17 2.57 13.49
CA ARG A 72 -10.94 3.75 13.04
C ARG A 72 -10.06 4.93 12.61
N GLN A 73 -8.90 4.65 12.02
CA GLN A 73 -7.86 5.61 11.62
C GLN A 73 -7.64 5.67 10.10
N ALA A 74 -8.14 4.71 9.32
CA ALA A 74 -7.91 4.68 7.87
C ALA A 74 -8.61 5.83 7.11
N GLY A 75 -9.78 6.26 7.59
CA GLY A 75 -10.60 7.29 6.94
C GLY A 75 -10.83 6.99 5.45
N PRO A 76 -10.56 7.95 4.53
CA PRO A 76 -10.81 7.79 3.10
C PRO A 76 -9.89 6.77 2.41
N LEU A 77 -8.78 6.35 3.04
CA LEU A 77 -7.90 5.32 2.47
C LEU A 77 -8.59 3.96 2.36
N ASN A 78 -9.66 3.72 3.14
CA ASN A 78 -10.47 2.52 2.98
C ASN A 78 -11.13 2.44 1.60
N ASP A 79 -11.57 3.56 1.04
CA ASP A 79 -12.22 3.57 -0.28
C ASP A 79 -11.22 3.22 -1.38
N VAL A 80 -9.97 3.68 -1.24
CA VAL A 80 -8.86 3.27 -2.11
C VAL A 80 -8.63 1.75 -2.01
N LEU A 81 -8.58 1.20 -0.79
CA LEU A 81 -8.45 -0.25 -0.60
C LEU A 81 -9.61 -1.03 -1.25
N MET A 82 -10.85 -0.56 -1.10
CA MET A 82 -12.00 -1.21 -1.73
C MET A 82 -11.92 -1.18 -3.26
N ARG A 83 -11.42 -0.09 -3.84
CA ARG A 83 -11.17 0.01 -5.29
C ARG A 83 -10.02 -0.87 -5.75
N MET A 84 -8.96 -1.03 -4.95
CA MET A 84 -7.89 -2.02 -5.22
C MET A 84 -8.44 -3.44 -5.23
N ALA A 85 -9.26 -3.80 -4.23
CA ALA A 85 -9.91 -5.11 -4.17
C ALA A 85 -10.87 -5.34 -5.36
N ALA A 86 -11.46 -4.27 -5.90
CA ALA A 86 -12.25 -4.30 -7.13
C ALA A 86 -11.41 -4.22 -8.42
N VAL A 87 -10.08 -4.36 -8.34
CA VAL A 87 -9.17 -4.41 -9.48
C VAL A 87 -9.19 -3.11 -10.32
N SER A 88 -9.55 -1.98 -9.71
CA SER A 88 -9.75 -0.69 -10.41
C SER A 88 -8.46 0.01 -10.83
N TYR A 89 -7.30 -0.48 -10.38
CA TYR A 89 -5.98 0.13 -10.59
C TYR A 89 -5.05 -0.75 -11.41
N GLU A 90 -5.62 -1.68 -12.17
CA GLU A 90 -4.87 -2.55 -13.06
C GLU A 90 -4.92 -2.04 -14.49
N GLY A 91 -3.83 -2.24 -15.24
CA GLY A 91 -3.67 -1.70 -16.59
C GLY A 91 -2.69 -0.52 -16.64
N GLU A 92 -2.58 0.08 -17.83
CA GLU A 92 -1.58 1.11 -18.17
C GLU A 92 -1.69 2.36 -17.28
N ASP A 93 -2.91 2.87 -17.09
CA ASP A 93 -3.17 4.07 -16.27
C ASP A 93 -3.34 3.76 -14.77
N GLY A 94 -3.32 2.47 -14.40
CA GLY A 94 -3.62 1.99 -13.06
C GLY A 94 -2.79 2.66 -11.95
N PRO A 95 -1.45 2.68 -12.05
CA PRO A 95 -0.60 3.36 -11.08
C PRO A 95 -0.89 4.86 -10.94
N THR A 96 -1.14 5.57 -12.05
CA THR A 96 -1.47 6.99 -12.03
C THR A 96 -2.80 7.26 -11.32
N LEU A 97 -3.82 6.44 -11.60
CA LEU A 97 -5.12 6.53 -10.92
C LEU A 97 -5.00 6.22 -9.42
N LEU A 98 -4.23 5.21 -9.05
CA LEU A 98 -3.97 4.85 -7.65
C LEU A 98 -3.29 6.00 -6.91
N ALA A 99 -2.26 6.59 -7.50
CA ALA A 99 -1.57 7.74 -6.92
C ALA A 99 -2.53 8.91 -6.68
N SER A 100 -3.32 9.26 -7.70
CA SER A 100 -4.30 10.36 -7.65
C SER A 100 -5.32 10.16 -6.51
N ASP A 101 -5.90 8.97 -6.41
CA ASP A 101 -6.90 8.66 -5.38
C ASP A 101 -6.29 8.65 -3.97
N ILE A 102 -5.06 8.16 -3.82
CA ILE A 102 -4.35 8.23 -2.54
C ILE A 102 -4.08 9.68 -2.15
N TYR A 103 -3.57 10.51 -3.06
CA TYR A 103 -3.34 11.93 -2.79
C TYR A 103 -4.62 12.67 -2.38
N ALA A 104 -5.73 12.39 -3.07
CA ALA A 104 -7.04 12.92 -2.72
C ALA A 104 -7.45 12.49 -1.30
N ALA A 105 -7.30 11.20 -0.97
CA ALA A 105 -7.62 10.67 0.36
C ALA A 105 -6.81 11.36 1.47
N ILE A 106 -5.47 11.36 1.35
CA ILE A 106 -4.59 11.93 2.39
C ILE A 106 -4.65 13.45 2.47
N SER A 107 -5.17 14.16 1.45
CA SER A 107 -5.35 15.62 1.51
C SER A 107 -6.39 16.05 2.56
N THR A 108 -7.27 15.12 2.95
CA THR A 108 -8.31 15.34 3.97
C THR A 108 -7.90 14.84 5.36
N MET A 109 -6.73 14.20 5.46
CA MET A 109 -6.17 13.67 6.70
C MET A 109 -5.23 14.70 7.34
N PRO A 110 -4.98 14.64 8.65
CA PRO A 110 -3.97 15.49 9.30
C PRO A 110 -2.64 15.41 8.56
N ASN A 111 -2.06 16.58 8.27
CA ASN A 111 -0.73 16.68 7.69
C ASN A 111 0.30 16.69 8.84
N ASP A 112 1.30 15.83 8.76
CA ASP A 112 2.40 15.78 9.72
C ASP A 112 3.76 15.99 9.05
N ASP A 113 4.78 16.30 9.84
CA ASP A 113 6.13 16.57 9.35
C ASP A 113 6.76 15.32 8.71
N ALA A 114 6.42 14.13 9.22
CA ALA A 114 6.94 12.87 8.72
C ALA A 114 6.50 12.61 7.26
N ARG A 115 5.26 12.97 6.92
CA ARG A 115 4.72 12.92 5.56
C ARG A 115 5.55 13.78 4.61
N GLN A 116 5.91 14.99 5.03
CA GLN A 116 6.69 15.93 4.22
C GLN A 116 8.15 15.45 4.08
N GLU A 117 8.73 14.93 5.16
CA GLU A 117 10.09 14.39 5.16
C GLU A 117 10.23 13.19 4.21
N PHE A 118 9.29 12.24 4.26
CA PHE A 118 9.28 11.10 3.33
C PHE A 118 9.15 11.59 1.89
N ALA A 119 8.23 12.51 1.61
CA ALA A 119 8.03 13.05 0.27
C ALA A 119 9.26 13.79 -0.28
N ALA A 120 10.00 14.49 0.58
CA ALA A 120 11.19 15.26 0.19
C ALA A 120 12.42 14.38 -0.08
N THR A 121 12.50 13.20 0.53
CA THR A 121 13.67 12.31 0.47
C THR A 121 13.49 11.13 -0.49
N ALA A 122 12.25 10.79 -0.83
CA ALA A 122 11.93 9.70 -1.75
C ALA A 122 12.41 9.99 -3.18
N GLN A 123 13.01 8.97 -3.81
CA GLN A 123 13.42 8.98 -5.21
C GLN A 123 12.37 8.35 -6.14
N VAL A 124 11.35 7.72 -5.56
CA VAL A 124 10.18 7.19 -6.28
C VAL A 124 9.18 8.27 -6.66
N LYS A 125 8.31 7.95 -7.61
CA LYS A 125 7.24 8.83 -8.10
C LYS A 125 5.90 8.11 -8.05
N ASP A 126 4.85 8.81 -8.45
CA ASP A 126 3.54 8.24 -8.74
C ASP A 126 2.98 7.37 -7.60
N ALA A 127 2.64 6.11 -7.87
CA ALA A 127 1.92 5.23 -6.95
C ALA A 127 2.76 4.86 -5.73
N GLU A 128 4.02 4.52 -5.92
CA GLU A 128 4.96 4.15 -4.86
C GLU A 128 5.16 5.32 -3.88
N LEU A 129 5.32 6.54 -4.42
CA LEU A 129 5.43 7.74 -3.60
C LEU A 129 4.14 7.99 -2.81
N ALA A 130 2.99 7.96 -3.49
CA ALA A 130 1.70 8.18 -2.85
C ALA A 130 1.43 7.17 -1.73
N ILE A 131 1.72 5.88 -1.97
CA ILE A 131 1.58 4.82 -0.97
C ILE A 131 2.55 5.05 0.19
N GLY A 132 3.82 5.37 -0.06
CA GLY A 132 4.79 5.62 1.01
C GLY A 132 4.35 6.76 1.94
N ILE A 133 3.87 7.85 1.36
CA ILE A 133 3.27 8.98 2.08
C ILE A 133 2.04 8.54 2.89
N ALA A 134 1.17 7.71 2.32
CA ALA A 134 0.00 7.19 3.03
C ALA A 134 0.38 6.26 4.20
N LEU A 135 1.39 5.40 4.03
CA LEU A 135 1.90 4.52 5.08
C LEU A 135 2.42 5.32 6.27
N VAL A 136 3.15 6.40 6.01
CA VAL A 136 3.59 7.34 7.06
C VAL A 136 2.40 8.01 7.73
N THR A 137 1.44 8.50 6.95
CA THR A 137 0.22 9.18 7.46
C THR A 137 -0.58 8.30 8.45
N ILE A 138 -0.57 6.97 8.26
CA ILE A 138 -1.27 6.03 9.15
C ILE A 138 -0.34 5.32 10.16
N ASN A 139 0.84 5.90 10.43
CA ASN A 139 1.82 5.44 11.42
C ASN A 139 2.25 3.98 11.22
N PHE A 140 2.49 3.54 9.97
CA PHE A 140 2.85 2.15 9.64
C PHE A 140 3.98 1.57 10.51
N VAL A 141 5.02 2.37 10.80
CA VAL A 141 6.19 1.91 11.56
C VAL A 141 5.81 1.55 12.99
N GLU A 142 5.02 2.39 13.66
CA GLU A 142 4.59 2.21 15.05
C GLU A 142 3.41 1.23 15.14
N ALA A 143 2.50 1.27 14.16
CA ALA A 143 1.24 0.54 14.16
C ALA A 143 1.41 -0.96 13.90
N GLY A 144 2.35 -1.34 13.04
CA GLY A 144 2.52 -2.71 12.56
C GLY A 144 1.58 -3.08 11.40
N LEU A 145 1.38 -4.38 11.21
CA LEU A 145 0.50 -5.02 10.21
C LEU A 145 -0.42 -6.07 10.86
#